data_AF-A0A0W8GAE3-F1
#
_entry.id   AF-A0A0W8GAE3-F1
#
_cell.length_a   1.000
_cell.length_b   1.000
_cell.length_c   1.000
_cell.angle_alpha   90.00
_cell.angle_beta   90.00
_cell.angle_gamma   90.00
#
_symmetry.space_group_name_H-M   'P 1'
#
loop_
_entity.id
_entity.type
_entity.pdbx_description
1 polymer ?
#
loop_
_entity_poly.entity_id
_entity_poly.type
_entity_poly.pdbx_seq_one_letter_code
_entity_poly.pdbx_strand_id
1 'polypeptide(L)'
;MARRATLLHHVRDGLPSGAPLVQVAGPYEFLEPGDAEAPAGSAGPMAAALARLAPDVLCLAPEEAAMLSRAGLAPPPGAVVLSGAPQTRVLDRGGVRLGFVFFPVGAKPGAEPDAKARAATVAAAREMRGAADLVVGVSPWGSMAEEAFLTANPDVFDVLLGAGHGFGTPAMPQPVPRTLWARAHTKGRTISRLDIVLPVKKAGAPWLPGEDHQAELLNPDYTVPGDPDIAILGETPTVAATTPKVTTATP
;
A
#
# COMPACT_ATOMS: atom_id res chain seq x y z
N MET A 1 -8.95 -9.03 3.87
CA MET A 1 -7.68 -9.48 4.49
C MET A 1 -7.38 -10.94 4.26
N ALA A 2 -8.19 -11.90 4.74
CA ALA A 2 -7.88 -13.33 4.62
C ALA A 2 -7.60 -13.82 3.19
N ARG A 3 -8.48 -13.49 2.24
CA ARG A 3 -8.24 -13.82 0.81
C ARG A 3 -7.01 -13.14 0.22
N ARG A 4 -6.73 -11.91 0.67
CA ARG A 4 -5.54 -11.16 0.27
C ARG A 4 -4.26 -11.88 0.72
N ALA A 5 -4.27 -12.42 1.94
CA ALA A 5 -3.16 -13.20 2.46
C ALA A 5 -2.90 -14.45 1.62
N THR A 6 -3.95 -15.18 1.25
CA THR A 6 -3.85 -16.33 0.33
C THR A 6 -3.19 -15.94 -0.99
N LEU A 7 -3.61 -14.83 -1.61
CA LEU A 7 -2.99 -14.37 -2.86
C LEU A 7 -1.52 -13.98 -2.67
N LEU A 8 -1.17 -13.29 -1.59
CA LEU A 8 0.22 -12.93 -1.29
C LEU A 8 1.08 -14.18 -1.05
N HIS A 9 0.53 -15.20 -0.39
CA HIS A 9 1.19 -16.50 -0.24
C HIS A 9 1.41 -17.18 -1.59
N HIS A 10 0.37 -17.24 -2.45
CA HIS A 10 0.51 -17.80 -3.80
C HIS A 10 1.55 -17.06 -4.65
N VAL A 11 1.60 -15.73 -4.57
CA VAL A 11 2.63 -14.94 -5.25
C VAL A 11 4.00 -15.34 -4.73
N ARG A 12 4.21 -15.33 -3.41
CA ARG A 12 5.49 -15.67 -2.78
C ARG A 12 5.95 -17.09 -3.12
N ASP A 13 5.05 -18.06 -3.07
CA ASP A 13 5.34 -19.48 -3.31
C ASP A 13 5.57 -19.78 -4.80
N GLY A 14 5.00 -18.95 -5.69
CA GLY A 14 5.16 -19.05 -7.14
C GLY A 14 6.41 -18.34 -7.69
N LEU A 15 7.18 -17.65 -6.85
CA LEU A 15 8.39 -16.96 -7.29
C LEU A 15 9.51 -17.96 -7.62
N PRO A 16 10.37 -17.66 -8.62
CA PRO A 16 11.62 -18.40 -8.81
C PRO A 16 12.45 -18.42 -7.53
N SER A 17 13.15 -19.53 -7.29
CA SER A 17 14.02 -19.67 -6.11
C SER A 17 15.03 -18.53 -6.02
N GLY A 18 15.04 -17.83 -4.89
CA GLY A 18 15.93 -16.70 -4.63
C GLY A 18 15.50 -15.38 -5.27
N ALA A 19 14.35 -15.31 -5.96
CA ALA A 19 13.85 -14.05 -6.49
C ALA A 19 13.48 -13.09 -5.32
N PRO A 20 13.96 -11.84 -5.33
CA PRO A 20 13.62 -10.88 -4.29
C PRO A 20 12.14 -10.49 -4.40
N LEU A 21 11.44 -10.49 -3.26
CA LEU A 21 10.08 -9.97 -3.13
C LEU A 21 10.06 -8.79 -2.17
N VAL A 22 9.39 -7.71 -2.56
CA VAL A 22 9.12 -6.57 -1.70
C VAL A 22 7.61 -6.35 -1.64
N GLN A 23 7.03 -6.47 -0.45
CA GLN A 23 5.61 -6.20 -0.24
C GLN A 23 5.42 -4.77 0.27
N VAL A 24 4.59 -4.00 -0.43
CA VAL A 24 4.27 -2.62 -0.09
C VAL A 24 2.79 -2.50 0.23
N ALA A 25 2.47 -2.01 1.43
CA ALA A 25 1.15 -1.56 1.83
C ALA A 25 1.14 -0.03 1.83
N GLY A 26 0.42 0.55 0.89
CA GLY A 26 0.27 2.00 0.73
C GLY A 26 -0.74 2.61 1.73
N PRO A 27 -0.94 3.94 1.69
CA PRO A 27 -1.96 4.58 2.51
C PRO A 27 -3.37 4.11 2.10
N TYR A 28 -4.35 4.28 3.00
CA TYR A 28 -5.76 3.91 2.81
C TYR A 28 -6.04 2.39 2.82
N GLU A 29 -5.30 1.69 3.68
CA GLU A 29 -5.50 0.28 4.01
C GLU A 29 -6.67 0.08 4.99
N PHE A 30 -6.86 1.02 5.90
CA PHE A 30 -7.88 0.99 6.95
C PHE A 30 -9.12 1.80 6.60
N LEU A 31 -8.92 2.94 5.95
CA LEU A 31 -9.94 3.97 5.69
C LEU A 31 -10.02 4.28 4.20
N GLU A 32 -11.21 4.62 3.68
CA GLU A 32 -11.26 5.38 2.44
C GLU A 32 -10.80 6.83 2.71
N PRO A 33 -10.27 7.55 1.72
CA PRO A 33 -9.91 8.95 1.91
C PRO A 33 -11.11 9.78 2.42
N GLY A 34 -10.93 10.42 3.58
CA GLY A 34 -11.97 11.24 4.22
C GLY A 34 -12.87 10.50 5.21
N ASP A 35 -12.79 9.17 5.32
CA ASP A 35 -13.42 8.43 6.40
C ASP A 35 -12.77 8.81 7.74
N ALA A 36 -13.58 8.98 8.78
CA ALA A 36 -13.07 9.22 10.13
C ALA A 36 -12.81 7.91 10.88
N GLU A 37 -13.62 6.87 10.65
CA GLU A 37 -13.63 5.63 11.41
C GLU A 37 -13.69 4.41 10.48
N ALA A 38 -13.01 3.34 10.88
CA ALA A 38 -13.16 2.05 10.21
C ALA A 38 -14.53 1.43 10.55
N PRO A 39 -15.00 0.43 9.78
CA PRO A 39 -16.17 -0.35 10.17
C PRO A 39 -16.07 -0.84 11.63
N ALA A 40 -17.18 -0.78 12.36
CA ALA A 40 -17.20 -1.10 13.78
C ALA A 40 -16.59 -2.48 14.06
N GLY A 41 -15.64 -2.53 14.99
CA GLY A 41 -14.94 -3.76 15.37
C GLY A 41 -13.87 -4.24 14.38
N SER A 42 -13.63 -3.57 13.24
CA SER A 42 -12.67 -4.06 12.23
C SER A 42 -11.24 -3.56 12.41
N ALA A 43 -11.02 -2.43 13.10
CA ALA A 43 -9.70 -1.81 13.22
C ALA A 43 -8.63 -2.74 13.84
N GLY A 44 -8.96 -3.38 14.96
CA GLY A 44 -8.08 -4.35 15.64
C GLY A 44 -7.73 -5.56 14.77
N PRO A 45 -8.73 -6.30 14.25
CA PRO A 45 -8.50 -7.40 13.31
C PRO A 45 -7.67 -7.01 12.08
N MET A 46 -7.93 -5.85 11.48
CA MET A 46 -7.17 -5.36 10.32
C MET A 46 -5.71 -5.07 10.68
N ALA A 47 -5.47 -4.41 11.82
CA ALA A 47 -4.12 -4.10 12.29
C ALA A 47 -3.33 -5.39 12.59
N ALA A 48 -3.97 -6.35 13.25
CA ALA A 48 -3.38 -7.67 13.51
C ALA A 48 -3.08 -8.43 12.21
N ALA A 49 -3.97 -8.37 11.23
CA ALA A 49 -3.77 -9.02 9.93
C ALA A 49 -2.60 -8.39 9.16
N LEU A 50 -2.50 -7.05 9.11
CA LEU A 50 -1.38 -6.35 8.49
C LEU A 50 -0.05 -6.67 9.20
N ALA A 51 -0.05 -6.73 10.53
CA ALA A 51 1.13 -7.14 11.29
C ALA A 51 1.58 -8.57 10.96
N ARG A 52 0.64 -9.51 10.80
CA ARG A 52 0.95 -10.90 10.37
C ARG A 52 1.45 -10.99 8.94
N LEU A 53 0.88 -10.19 8.04
CA LEU A 53 1.33 -10.10 6.65
C LEU A 53 2.72 -9.47 6.51
N ALA A 54 3.17 -8.73 7.52
CA ALA A 54 4.51 -8.17 7.64
C ALA A 54 5.04 -7.54 6.33
N PRO A 55 4.33 -6.54 5.75
CA PRO A 55 4.83 -5.86 4.56
C PRO A 55 6.18 -5.21 4.86
N ASP A 56 7.11 -5.28 3.90
CA ASP A 56 8.43 -4.65 3.99
C ASP A 56 8.32 -3.13 4.09
N VAL A 57 7.29 -2.57 3.45
CA VAL A 57 6.94 -1.16 3.52
C VAL A 57 5.48 -1.02 3.88
N LEU A 58 5.20 -0.42 5.03
CA LEU A 58 3.87 0.06 5.39
C LEU A 58 3.87 1.59 5.46
N CYS A 59 2.92 2.19 4.76
CA CYS A 59 2.69 3.62 4.71
C CYS A 59 1.26 3.92 5.17
N LEU A 60 1.08 4.85 6.11
CA LEU A 60 -0.23 5.22 6.64
C LEU A 60 -0.54 6.68 6.36
N ALA A 61 -1.78 6.96 5.96
CA ALA A 61 -2.28 8.33 5.99
C ALA A 61 -2.43 8.79 7.47
N PRO A 62 -2.28 10.10 7.78
CA PRO A 62 -2.40 10.61 9.14
C PRO A 62 -3.70 10.22 9.84
N GLU A 63 -4.81 10.19 9.10
CA GLU A 63 -6.13 9.79 9.60
C GLU A 63 -6.19 8.33 10.03
N GLU A 64 -5.47 7.43 9.35
CA GLU A 64 -5.39 6.02 9.72
C GLU A 64 -4.61 5.84 11.02
N ALA A 65 -3.47 6.55 11.14
CA ALA A 65 -2.69 6.57 12.37
C ALA A 65 -3.50 7.14 13.54
N ALA A 66 -4.26 8.21 13.30
CA ALA A 66 -5.14 8.81 14.30
C ALA A 66 -6.29 7.87 14.70
N MET A 67 -6.91 7.17 13.74
CA MET A 67 -7.96 6.18 14.00
C MET A 67 -7.43 5.03 14.86
N LEU A 68 -6.27 4.46 14.50
CA LEU A 68 -5.64 3.41 15.30
C LEU A 68 -5.40 3.88 16.74
N SER A 69 -4.87 5.11 16.90
CA SER A 69 -4.64 5.68 18.23
C SER A 69 -5.93 5.84 19.04
N ARG A 70 -7.03 6.33 18.44
CA ARG A 70 -8.33 6.43 19.11
C ARG A 70 -8.90 5.07 19.51
N ALA A 71 -8.61 4.03 18.72
CA ALA A 71 -8.97 2.65 19.02
C ALA A 71 -8.05 1.99 20.08
N GLY A 72 -7.07 2.72 20.64
CA GLY A 72 -6.10 2.18 21.59
C GLY A 72 -5.06 1.25 20.96
N LEU A 73 -4.88 1.33 19.64
CA LEU A 73 -3.96 0.51 18.86
C LEU A 73 -2.72 1.33 18.47
N ALA A 74 -1.55 0.70 18.55
CA ALA A 74 -0.35 1.26 17.97
C ALA A 74 -0.31 1.00 16.45
N PRO A 75 0.23 1.93 15.64
CA PRO A 75 0.61 1.62 14.27
C PRO A 75 1.55 0.40 14.23
N PRO A 76 1.46 -0.47 13.20
CA PRO A 76 2.38 -1.59 13.08
C PRO A 76 3.84 -1.13 13.04
N PRO A 77 4.80 -1.91 13.60
CA PRO A 77 6.20 -1.52 13.64
C PRO A 77 6.76 -1.17 12.26
N GLY A 78 7.55 -0.08 12.18
CA GLY A 78 8.17 0.35 10.92
C GLY A 78 7.23 1.06 9.93
N ALA A 79 5.97 1.29 10.31
CA ALA A 79 5.03 2.09 9.55
C ALA A 79 5.54 3.53 9.37
N VAL A 80 5.46 4.03 8.14
CA VAL A 80 5.72 5.43 7.82
C VAL A 80 4.38 6.16 7.84
N VAL A 81 4.18 7.02 8.83
CA VAL A 81 3.03 7.94 8.83
C VAL A 81 3.40 9.13 7.94
N LEU A 82 2.58 9.40 6.93
CA LEU A 82 2.79 10.50 6.01
C LEU A 82 2.64 11.86 6.72
N SER A 83 3.32 12.87 6.20
CA SER A 83 3.32 14.24 6.74
C SER A 83 3.26 15.28 5.64
N GLY A 84 3.32 16.57 5.97
CA GLY A 84 3.34 17.65 4.98
C GLY A 84 4.64 17.75 4.15
N ALA A 85 5.64 16.90 4.41
CA ALA A 85 6.91 16.86 3.69
C ALA A 85 7.20 15.44 3.17
N PRO A 86 7.92 15.28 2.04
CA PRO A 86 8.32 13.96 1.57
C PRO A 86 9.27 13.30 2.58
N GLN A 87 9.13 11.99 2.72
CA GLN A 87 10.00 11.16 3.53
C GLN A 87 10.67 10.11 2.65
N THR A 88 11.85 9.63 3.03
CA THR A 88 12.60 8.68 2.22
C THR A 88 13.07 7.46 3.03
N ARG A 89 13.23 6.32 2.35
CA ARG A 89 13.79 5.10 2.94
C ARG A 89 14.48 4.27 1.86
N VAL A 90 15.65 3.71 2.17
CA VAL A 90 16.29 2.70 1.33
C VAL A 90 16.03 1.32 1.92
N LEU A 91 15.65 0.36 1.07
CA LEU A 91 15.52 -1.05 1.39
C LEU A 91 16.43 -1.85 0.45
N ASP A 92 17.32 -2.67 1.01
CA ASP A 92 18.06 -3.67 0.23
C ASP A 92 17.28 -4.99 0.22
N ARG A 93 17.08 -5.55 -0.97
CA ARG A 93 16.50 -6.88 -1.13
C ARG A 93 17.19 -7.63 -2.25
N GLY A 94 17.85 -8.75 -1.90
CA GLY A 94 18.54 -9.58 -2.89
C GLY A 94 19.63 -8.83 -3.65
N GLY A 95 20.29 -7.85 -3.02
CA GLY A 95 21.34 -7.04 -3.65
C GLY A 95 20.82 -5.92 -4.57
N VAL A 96 19.50 -5.67 -4.59
CA VAL A 96 18.90 -4.51 -5.25
C VAL A 96 18.49 -3.50 -4.17
N ARG A 97 18.94 -2.25 -4.30
CA ARG A 97 18.56 -1.15 -3.42
C ARG A 97 17.34 -0.44 -3.97
N LEU A 98 16.23 -0.53 -3.25
CA LEU A 98 15.00 0.19 -3.55
C LEU A 98 14.94 1.47 -2.70
N GLY A 99 14.90 2.61 -3.37
CA GLY A 99 14.78 3.92 -2.78
C GLY A 99 13.33 4.39 -2.79
N PHE A 100 12.67 4.32 -1.64
CA PHE A 100 11.30 4.79 -1.47
C PHE A 100 11.25 6.29 -1.18
N VAL A 101 10.37 6.99 -1.88
CA VAL A 101 9.96 8.37 -1.59
C VAL A 101 8.47 8.36 -1.28
N PHE A 102 8.15 8.61 -0.01
CA PHE A 102 6.78 8.75 0.47
C PHE A 102 6.31 10.18 0.24
N PHE A 103 5.23 10.33 -0.51
CA PHE A 103 4.74 11.64 -0.90
C PHE A 103 4.11 12.36 0.30
N PRO A 104 4.24 13.70 0.38
CA PRO A 104 3.59 14.48 1.40
C PRO A 104 2.07 14.43 1.27
N VAL A 105 1.33 14.67 2.34
CA VAL A 105 -0.13 14.88 2.31
C VAL A 105 -0.46 16.37 2.26
N GLY A 106 -1.60 16.71 1.66
CA GLY A 106 -2.15 18.06 1.69
C GLY A 106 -2.74 18.43 3.06
N ALA A 107 -3.27 19.65 3.16
CA ALA A 107 -3.89 20.16 4.39
C ALA A 107 -5.18 19.44 4.80
N LYS A 108 -5.77 18.65 3.90
CA LYS A 108 -6.97 17.84 4.13
C LYS A 108 -6.77 16.44 3.52
N PRO A 109 -7.43 15.39 4.04
CA PRO A 109 -7.42 14.06 3.45
C PRO A 109 -7.71 14.08 1.95
N GLY A 110 -6.87 13.38 1.17
CA GLY A 110 -6.99 13.31 -0.29
C GLY A 110 -6.72 14.62 -1.05
N ALA A 111 -6.38 15.73 -0.37
CA ALA A 111 -6.02 16.97 -1.04
C ALA A 111 -4.57 16.91 -1.55
N GLU A 112 -4.33 17.52 -2.70
CA GLU A 112 -2.98 17.74 -3.20
C GLU A 112 -2.17 18.64 -2.25
N PRO A 113 -0.87 18.40 -2.11
CA PRO A 113 0.02 19.27 -1.37
C PRO A 113 0.37 20.52 -2.17
N ASP A 114 0.93 21.53 -1.50
CA ASP A 114 1.32 22.77 -2.14
C ASP A 114 2.50 22.58 -3.13
N ALA A 115 2.79 23.62 -3.92
CA ALA A 115 3.85 23.58 -4.91
C ALA A 115 5.25 23.34 -4.30
N LYS A 116 5.49 23.82 -3.07
CA LYS A 116 6.77 23.65 -2.36
C LYS A 116 6.97 22.19 -1.98
N ALA A 117 5.94 21.55 -1.44
CA ALA A 117 5.94 20.13 -1.09
C ALA A 117 6.08 19.25 -2.34
N ARG A 118 5.41 19.58 -3.45
CA ARG A 118 5.63 18.88 -4.74
C ARG A 118 7.07 19.00 -5.25
N ALA A 119 7.65 20.20 -5.20
CA ALA A 119 9.05 20.40 -5.59
C ALA A 119 10.02 19.63 -4.67
N ALA A 120 9.72 19.57 -3.36
CA ALA A 120 10.50 18.77 -2.43
C ALA A 120 10.43 17.27 -2.75
N THR A 121 9.28 16.75 -3.18
CA THR A 121 9.15 15.34 -3.62
C THR A 121 10.06 15.04 -4.81
N VAL A 122 10.12 15.95 -5.80
CA VAL A 122 11.02 15.82 -6.95
C VAL A 122 12.48 15.86 -6.52
N ALA A 123 12.84 16.77 -5.61
CA ALA A 123 14.19 16.86 -5.08
C ALA A 123 14.61 15.57 -4.35
N ALA A 124 13.75 15.05 -3.47
CA ALA A 124 13.98 13.81 -2.73
C ALA A 124 14.17 12.61 -3.67
N ALA A 125 13.38 12.52 -4.73
CA ALA A 125 13.52 11.47 -5.74
C ALA A 125 14.84 11.56 -6.50
N ARG A 126 15.26 12.77 -6.89
CA ARG A 126 16.55 13.00 -7.56
C ARG A 126 17.74 12.66 -6.67
N GLU A 127 17.67 12.99 -5.39
CA GLU A 127 18.69 12.59 -4.41
C GLU A 127 18.76 11.07 -4.28
N MET A 128 17.60 10.41 -4.23
CA MET A 128 17.49 8.96 -4.10
C MET A 128 18.11 8.20 -5.28
N ARG A 129 18.18 8.80 -6.48
CA ARG A 129 18.86 8.21 -7.64
C ARG A 129 20.32 7.89 -7.39
N GLY A 130 21.00 8.62 -6.50
CA GLY A 130 22.40 8.34 -6.14
C GLY A 130 22.56 7.19 -5.13
N ALA A 131 21.48 6.83 -4.43
CA ALA A 131 21.49 5.87 -3.32
C ALA A 131 20.79 4.55 -3.62
N ALA A 132 20.01 4.48 -4.71
CA ALA A 132 19.17 3.34 -5.05
C ALA A 132 19.31 2.93 -6.52
N ASP A 133 19.08 1.64 -6.77
CA ASP A 133 19.07 1.07 -8.12
C ASP A 133 17.67 1.22 -8.77
N LEU A 134 16.62 1.28 -7.94
CA LEU A 134 15.24 1.59 -8.32
C LEU A 134 14.65 2.66 -7.40
N VAL A 135 14.10 3.75 -7.94
CA VAL A 135 13.43 4.79 -7.16
C VAL A 135 11.91 4.65 -7.27
N VAL A 136 11.27 4.40 -6.14
CA VAL A 136 9.84 4.09 -6.00
C VAL A 136 9.12 5.21 -5.27
N GLY A 137 8.14 5.84 -5.92
CA GLY A 137 7.23 6.77 -5.27
C GLY A 137 6.07 6.04 -4.61
N VAL A 138 5.64 6.46 -3.42
CA VAL A 138 4.41 6.00 -2.76
C VAL A 138 3.50 7.21 -2.52
N SER A 139 2.38 7.28 -3.23
CA SER A 139 1.54 8.48 -3.33
C SER A 139 0.14 8.29 -2.74
N PRO A 140 -0.34 9.25 -1.90
CA PRO A 140 -1.74 9.30 -1.45
C PRO A 140 -2.64 10.23 -2.28
N TRP A 141 -2.14 10.86 -3.35
CA TRP A 141 -2.80 12.03 -3.98
C TRP A 141 -4.01 11.70 -4.87
N GLY A 142 -4.22 10.43 -5.21
CA GLY A 142 -5.29 10.05 -6.12
C GLY A 142 -4.89 10.20 -7.59
N SER A 143 -5.67 9.58 -8.48
CA SER A 143 -5.22 9.27 -9.82
C SER A 143 -4.93 10.50 -10.66
N MET A 144 -5.80 11.51 -10.60
CA MET A 144 -5.69 12.73 -11.40
C MET A 144 -4.45 13.56 -11.02
N ALA A 145 -4.21 13.72 -9.72
CA ALA A 145 -3.07 14.47 -9.21
C ALA A 145 -1.74 13.77 -9.52
N GLU A 146 -1.71 12.44 -9.41
CA GLU A 146 -0.55 11.61 -9.75
C GLU A 146 -0.23 11.68 -11.24
N GLU A 147 -1.24 11.56 -12.11
CA GLU A 147 -1.07 11.69 -13.56
C GLU A 147 -0.54 13.07 -13.94
N ALA A 148 -1.11 14.14 -13.37
CA ALA A 148 -0.63 15.50 -13.58
C ALA A 148 0.82 15.68 -13.10
N PHE A 149 1.15 15.11 -11.94
CA PHE A 149 2.51 15.14 -11.39
C PHE A 149 3.52 14.41 -12.29
N LEU A 150 3.19 13.20 -12.75
CA LEU A 150 4.05 12.40 -13.63
C LEU A 150 4.20 13.05 -15.01
N THR A 151 3.13 13.68 -15.53
CA THR A 151 3.18 14.43 -16.79
C THR A 151 4.13 15.63 -16.69
N ALA A 152 4.10 16.34 -15.55
CA ALA A 152 4.96 17.50 -15.32
C ALA A 152 6.41 17.12 -14.97
N ASN A 153 6.63 15.91 -14.45
CA ASN A 153 7.93 15.44 -13.97
C ASN A 153 8.23 14.05 -14.55
N PRO A 154 8.39 13.92 -15.87
CA PRO A 154 8.72 12.63 -16.45
C PRO A 154 10.03 12.11 -15.85
N ASP A 155 10.09 10.80 -15.58
CA ASP A 155 11.30 10.04 -15.21
C ASP A 155 11.81 10.24 -13.79
N VAL A 156 11.11 11.08 -13.01
CA VAL A 156 11.49 11.32 -11.62
C VAL A 156 11.45 10.05 -10.78
N PHE A 157 10.56 9.10 -11.12
CA PHE A 157 10.45 7.77 -10.53
C PHE A 157 10.58 6.67 -11.58
N ASP A 158 11.07 5.50 -11.19
CA ASP A 158 10.98 4.29 -12.03
C ASP A 158 9.61 3.64 -11.90
N VAL A 159 9.08 3.63 -10.66
CA VAL A 159 7.78 3.10 -10.30
C VAL A 159 7.07 4.13 -9.42
N LEU A 160 5.80 4.41 -9.70
CA LEU A 160 4.91 5.13 -8.81
C LEU A 160 3.81 4.17 -8.35
N LEU A 161 3.72 3.94 -7.04
CA LEU A 161 2.66 3.21 -6.37
C LEU A 161 1.64 4.24 -5.85
N GLY A 162 0.54 4.38 -6.58
CA GLY A 162 -0.51 5.34 -6.28
C GLY A 162 -1.65 4.76 -5.44
N ALA A 163 -2.28 5.63 -4.66
CA ALA A 163 -3.41 5.32 -3.80
C ALA A 163 -4.40 6.49 -3.76
N GLY A 164 -5.39 6.42 -2.86
CA GLY A 164 -6.43 7.44 -2.70
C GLY A 164 -7.49 7.38 -3.81
N HIS A 165 -8.23 8.48 -3.98
CA HIS A 165 -9.32 8.55 -4.95
C HIS A 165 -8.87 8.20 -6.37
N GLY A 166 -9.68 7.41 -7.09
CA GLY A 166 -9.43 7.07 -8.49
C GLY A 166 -9.57 5.58 -8.78
N PHE A 167 -9.14 5.19 -9.96
CA PHE A 167 -9.19 3.81 -10.44
C PHE A 167 -7.91 3.04 -10.09
N GLY A 168 -8.04 1.71 -10.04
CA GLY A 168 -6.90 0.81 -9.94
C GLY A 168 -6.29 0.53 -11.31
N THR A 169 -4.98 0.33 -11.37
CA THR A 169 -4.23 0.00 -12.59
C THR A 169 -3.18 -1.06 -12.29
N PRO A 170 -2.99 -2.08 -13.16
CA PRO A 170 -1.95 -3.09 -12.97
C PRO A 170 -0.55 -2.47 -13.03
N ALA A 171 -0.29 -1.67 -14.07
CA ALA A 171 0.71 -0.61 -14.15
C ALA A 171 0.53 0.01 -15.55
N MET A 172 0.25 1.30 -15.67
CA MET A 172 0.23 1.94 -16.98
C MET A 172 1.60 2.55 -17.26
N PRO A 173 2.26 2.23 -18.39
CA PRO A 173 3.30 3.10 -18.88
C PRO A 173 2.63 4.45 -19.21
N GLN A 174 3.06 5.50 -18.51
CA GLN A 174 2.61 6.86 -18.77
C GLN A 174 2.95 7.29 -20.22
N PRO A 175 2.38 8.40 -20.75
CA PRO A 175 2.60 8.87 -22.12
C PRO A 175 4.07 8.99 -22.52
N VAL A 176 4.95 9.17 -21.53
CA VAL A 176 6.37 8.89 -21.63
C VAL A 176 6.62 7.62 -20.80
N PRO A 177 6.85 6.45 -21.43
CA PRO A 177 6.78 5.13 -20.78
C PRO A 177 7.98 4.86 -19.87
N ARG A 178 8.46 5.84 -19.11
CA ARG A 178 9.70 5.78 -18.33
C ARG A 178 9.45 5.56 -16.83
N THR A 179 8.20 5.72 -16.40
CA THR A 179 7.68 5.36 -15.07
C THR A 179 6.54 4.35 -15.19
N LEU A 180 6.59 3.28 -14.40
CA LEU A 180 5.45 2.37 -14.22
C LEU A 180 4.52 2.94 -13.16
N TRP A 181 3.30 3.28 -13.54
CA TRP A 181 2.30 3.78 -12.59
C TRP A 181 1.27 2.71 -12.26
N ALA A 182 1.40 2.12 -11.08
CA ALA A 182 0.51 1.08 -10.57
C ALA A 182 -0.35 1.62 -9.44
N ARG A 183 -1.63 1.22 -9.43
CA ARG A 183 -2.60 1.62 -8.41
C ARG A 183 -3.39 0.40 -7.96
N ALA A 184 -3.30 0.07 -6.68
CA ALA A 184 -4.26 -0.85 -6.07
C ALA A 184 -5.54 -0.08 -5.72
N HIS A 185 -6.68 -0.76 -5.73
CA HIS A 185 -7.90 -0.19 -5.16
C HIS A 185 -7.76 -0.10 -3.64
N THR A 186 -8.34 0.96 -3.06
CA THR A 186 -8.36 1.20 -1.62
C THR A 186 -8.94 0.03 -0.84
N LYS A 187 -8.57 -0.07 0.45
CA LYS A 187 -8.99 -1.15 1.37
C LYS A 187 -8.65 -2.56 0.86
N GLY A 188 -7.64 -2.67 0.00
CA GLY A 188 -7.14 -3.95 -0.48
C GLY A 188 -8.12 -4.72 -1.36
N ARG A 189 -9.05 -4.04 -2.05
CA ARG A 189 -9.93 -4.70 -3.02
C ARG A 189 -9.16 -5.33 -4.16
N THR A 190 -7.93 -4.87 -4.41
CA THR A 190 -7.00 -5.52 -5.33
C THR A 190 -5.57 -5.44 -4.79
N ILE A 191 -4.68 -6.25 -5.36
CA ILE A 191 -3.25 -6.22 -5.14
C ILE A 191 -2.59 -5.94 -6.49
N SER A 192 -1.79 -4.89 -6.59
CA SER A 192 -0.93 -4.68 -7.76
C SER A 192 0.30 -5.57 -7.63
N ARG A 193 0.52 -6.46 -8.59
CA ARG A 193 1.75 -7.23 -8.74
C ARG A 193 2.58 -6.62 -9.86
N LEU A 194 3.84 -6.36 -9.58
CA LEU A 194 4.79 -5.86 -10.55
C LEU A 194 6.05 -6.73 -10.53
N ASP A 195 6.26 -7.45 -11.63
CA ASP A 195 7.45 -8.26 -11.84
C ASP A 195 8.42 -7.44 -12.68
N ILE A 196 9.64 -7.21 -12.18
CA ILE A 196 10.68 -6.42 -12.85
C ILE A 196 11.88 -7.33 -13.13
N VAL A 197 12.36 -7.32 -14.37
CA VAL A 197 13.54 -8.09 -14.77
C VAL A 197 14.80 -7.36 -14.32
N LEU A 198 15.75 -8.12 -13.76
CA LEU A 198 17.06 -7.61 -13.33
C LEU A 198 18.15 -7.95 -14.37
N PRO A 199 19.16 -7.08 -14.59
CA PRO A 199 19.34 -5.78 -13.94
C PRO A 199 18.29 -4.76 -14.39
N VAL A 200 17.91 -3.85 -13.48
CA VAL A 200 16.92 -2.81 -13.78
C VAL A 200 17.39 -1.97 -14.98
N LYS A 201 16.44 -1.56 -15.82
CA LYS A 201 16.70 -0.68 -16.96
C LYS A 201 17.49 0.57 -16.53
N LYS A 202 18.25 1.13 -17.46
CA LYS A 202 18.97 2.41 -17.23
C LYS A 202 17.98 3.55 -16.99
N ALA A 203 18.39 4.52 -16.18
CA ALA A 203 17.64 5.75 -15.99
C ALA A 203 17.28 6.41 -17.35
N GLY A 204 16.02 6.80 -17.51
CA GLY A 204 15.52 7.42 -18.75
C GLY A 204 15.19 6.46 -19.90
N ALA A 205 15.54 5.16 -19.81
CA ALA A 205 15.05 4.18 -20.77
C ALA A 205 13.54 3.96 -20.61
N PRO A 206 12.78 3.67 -21.68
CA PRO A 206 11.38 3.27 -21.55
C PRO A 206 11.26 1.89 -20.90
N TRP A 207 10.13 1.62 -20.28
CA TRP A 207 9.64 0.32 -19.88
C TRP A 207 9.03 -0.39 -21.09
N LEU A 208 9.39 -1.65 -21.29
CA LEU A 208 8.98 -2.52 -22.39
C LEU A 208 8.15 -3.71 -21.85
N PRO A 209 6.81 -3.68 -22.00
CA PRO A 209 5.94 -4.74 -21.47
C PRO A 209 6.31 -6.12 -22.02
N GLY A 210 6.42 -7.10 -21.11
CA GLY A 210 6.80 -8.47 -21.45
C GLY A 210 8.30 -8.69 -21.65
N GLU A 211 9.10 -7.63 -21.69
CA GLU A 211 10.56 -7.70 -21.76
C GLU A 211 11.21 -7.35 -20.42
N ASP A 212 10.97 -6.14 -19.91
CA ASP A 212 11.59 -5.66 -18.67
C ASP A 212 10.64 -5.62 -17.47
N HIS A 213 9.33 -5.74 -17.72
CA HIS A 213 8.33 -5.86 -16.67
C HIS A 213 7.09 -6.63 -17.11
N GLN A 214 6.39 -7.17 -16.11
CA GLN A 214 4.99 -7.61 -16.19
C GLN A 214 4.22 -7.00 -15.03
N ALA A 215 2.95 -6.67 -15.26
CA ALA A 215 2.11 -6.06 -14.26
C ALA A 215 0.71 -6.66 -14.29
N GLU A 216 0.16 -6.94 -13.11
CA GLU A 216 -1.17 -7.53 -12.96
C GLU A 216 -1.90 -6.90 -11.76
N LEU A 217 -3.23 -6.87 -11.85
CA LEU A 217 -4.09 -6.50 -10.74
C LEU A 217 -4.81 -7.75 -10.24
N LEU A 218 -4.32 -8.31 -9.14
CA LEU A 218 -4.91 -9.51 -8.53
C LEU A 218 -6.14 -9.14 -7.71
N ASN A 219 -7.23 -9.86 -7.92
CA ASN A 219 -8.49 -9.64 -7.20
C ASN A 219 -8.73 -10.74 -6.16
N PRO A 220 -8.75 -10.45 -4.84
CA PRO A 220 -9.12 -11.39 -3.79
C PRO A 220 -10.66 -11.62 -3.76
N ASP A 221 -11.22 -12.06 -4.88
CA ASP A 221 -12.65 -12.33 -5.03
C ASP A 221 -13.09 -13.63 -4.32
N TYR A 222 -14.38 -13.97 -4.41
CA TYR A 222 -14.95 -15.13 -3.72
C TYR A 222 -14.40 -16.49 -4.15
N THR A 223 -13.70 -16.59 -5.28
CA THR A 223 -13.05 -17.82 -5.74
C THR A 223 -11.75 -18.10 -5.00
N VAL A 224 -11.14 -17.07 -4.41
CA VAL A 224 -9.95 -17.21 -3.57
C VAL A 224 -10.38 -17.63 -2.15
N PRO A 225 -9.90 -18.78 -1.62
CA PRO A 225 -10.20 -19.15 -0.24
C PRO A 225 -9.55 -18.16 0.73
N GLY A 226 -10.21 -17.92 1.86
CA GLY A 226 -9.62 -17.10 2.91
C GLY A 226 -8.52 -17.86 3.64
N ASP A 227 -7.37 -17.22 3.84
CA ASP A 227 -6.33 -17.74 4.72
C ASP A 227 -6.89 -17.93 6.14
N PRO A 228 -6.84 -19.15 6.70
CA PRO A 228 -7.49 -19.45 7.98
C PRO A 228 -6.85 -18.70 9.15
N ASP A 229 -5.53 -18.49 9.11
CA ASP A 229 -4.80 -17.78 10.17
C ASP A 229 -5.15 -16.29 10.17
N ILE A 230 -5.51 -15.72 9.03
CA ILE A 230 -6.00 -14.34 8.98
C ILE A 230 -7.51 -14.26 9.21
N ALA A 231 -8.29 -15.26 8.78
CA ALA A 231 -9.73 -15.28 8.94
C ALA A 231 -10.15 -15.25 10.43
N ILE A 232 -9.47 -16.04 11.27
CA ILE A 232 -9.76 -16.13 12.71
C ILE A 232 -9.62 -14.79 13.45
N LEU A 233 -8.88 -13.83 12.89
CA LEU A 233 -8.74 -12.49 13.48
C LEU A 233 -10.04 -11.67 13.43
N GLY A 234 -10.90 -11.93 12.44
CA GLY A 234 -12.19 -11.23 12.28
C GLY A 234 -13.34 -11.90 13.05
N GLU A 235 -13.13 -13.12 13.56
CA GLU A 235 -14.10 -13.84 14.36
C GLU A 235 -14.06 -13.27 15.78
N THR A 236 -15.01 -12.40 16.10
CA THR A 236 -15.24 -12.06 17.52
C THR A 236 -15.74 -13.34 18.19
N PRO A 237 -15.15 -13.82 19.31
CA PRO A 237 -15.73 -14.93 20.03
C PRO A 237 -17.13 -14.53 20.46
N THR A 238 -18.15 -15.18 19.91
CA THR A 238 -19.53 -15.07 20.38
C THR A 238 -19.53 -15.59 21.81
N VAL A 239 -19.42 -14.70 22.80
CA VAL A 239 -19.76 -15.05 24.17
C VAL A 239 -21.23 -15.41 24.13
N ALA A 240 -21.52 -16.71 24.24
CA ALA A 240 -22.89 -17.20 24.35
C ALA A 240 -23.58 -16.40 25.46
N ALA A 241 -24.59 -15.62 25.08
CA ALA A 241 -25.41 -14.89 26.02
C ALA A 241 -25.97 -15.91 27.02
N THR A 242 -25.49 -15.84 28.26
CA THR A 242 -26.00 -16.69 29.33
C THR A 242 -27.41 -16.22 29.58
N THR A 243 -28.39 -17.04 29.18
CA THR A 243 -29.81 -16.77 29.39
C THR A 243 -30.04 -16.52 30.87
N PRO A 244 -30.65 -15.40 31.29
CA PRO A 244 -30.98 -15.20 32.68
C PRO A 244 -31.96 -16.31 33.11
N LYS A 245 -31.60 -17.03 34.18
CA LYS A 245 -32.54 -17.95 34.85
C LYS A 245 -33.73 -17.13 35.35
N VAL A 246 -34.87 -17.28 34.68
CA VAL A 246 -36.16 -16.84 35.19
C VAL A 246 -36.41 -17.61 36.48
N THR A 247 -36.34 -16.91 37.61
CA THR A 247 -36.76 -17.44 38.89
C THR A 247 -38.27 -17.27 38.95
N THR A 248 -39.00 -18.37 38.79
CA THR A 248 -40.44 -18.40 39.05
C THR A 248 -40.64 -18.28 40.56
N ALA A 249 -41.07 -17.11 41.01
CA ALA A 249 -41.71 -16.97 42.32
C ALA A 249 -43.08 -17.65 42.24
N THR A 250 -43.32 -18.62 43.12
CA THR A 250 -44.63 -19.22 43.37
C THR A 250 -45.17 -18.61 44.67
N PRO A 251 -46.47 -18.28 44.75
CA PRO A 251 -47.08 -17.52 45.86
C PRO A 251 -47.05 -18.24 47.22
#